data_AF-A0A8S2ZZY4-F1
#
_entry.id   AF-A0A8S2ZZY4-F1
#
_cell.length_a   1.000
_cell.length_b   1.000
_cell.length_c   1.000
_cell.angle_alpha   90.00
_cell.angle_beta   90.00
_cell.angle_gamma   90.00
#
_symmetry.space_group_name_H-M   'P 1'
#
loop_
_entity.id
_entity.type
_entity.pdbx_description
1 polymer ?
#
loop_
_entity_poly.entity_id
_entity_poly.type
_entity_poly.pdbx_seq_one_letter_code
_entity_poly.pdbx_strand_id
1 'polypeptide(L)'
;MTSNDSEQDGWYTTSCGNCIFTLPTRYQNLVHIGYGTYGAVGRATDTLTGKSVAIKKLLQPFQTHIHAKRTYRELKVLIHLNHPDSQVVQLYNVFTPEKNANEFKTLYLVFNDAGCDLNRMIKKLPPTESYVKHMTYSILRGLKFIHSADIIHRDLKPSNIGTDRNSNAT
;
A
#
# COMPACT_ATOMS: atom_id res chain seq x y z
N MET A 1 31.03 -6.99 12.44
CA MET A 1 31.21 -6.06 11.30
C MET A 1 30.91 -6.83 10.03
N THR A 2 29.66 -6.80 9.54
CA THR A 2 29.30 -7.29 8.19
C THR A 2 27.94 -6.72 7.80
N SER A 3 27.93 -5.58 7.12
CA SER A 3 26.87 -5.18 6.16
C SER A 3 27.52 -4.21 5.19
N ASN A 4 28.03 -4.74 4.07
CA ASN A 4 28.38 -3.91 2.92
C ASN A 4 27.06 -3.50 2.24
N ASP A 5 26.44 -2.45 2.75
CA ASP A 5 25.41 -1.73 2.01
C ASP A 5 26.13 -1.00 0.87
N SER A 6 26.04 -1.57 -0.32
CA SER A 6 26.49 -0.90 -1.54
C SER A 6 25.46 0.19 -1.87
N GLU A 7 25.67 1.36 -1.28
CA GLU A 7 25.01 2.60 -1.71
C GLU A 7 25.44 2.89 -3.16
N GLN A 8 24.60 2.51 -4.11
CA GLN A 8 24.73 2.95 -5.49
C GLN A 8 23.53 3.84 -5.83
N ASP A 9 23.84 5.05 -6.31
CA ASP A 9 22.93 5.88 -7.13
C ASP A 9 21.60 6.28 -6.46
N GLY A 10 21.60 6.50 -5.13
CA GLY A 10 20.41 6.92 -4.38
C GLY A 10 19.42 5.79 -4.04
N TRP A 11 19.85 4.54 -4.16
CA TRP A 11 19.08 3.36 -3.77
C TRP A 11 19.80 2.56 -2.68
N TYR A 12 19.04 1.83 -1.87
CA TYR A 12 19.55 0.86 -0.92
C TYR A 12 18.68 -0.40 -0.94
N THR A 13 19.24 -1.52 -0.47
CA THR A 13 18.54 -2.80 -0.42
C THR A 13 18.39 -3.27 1.02
N THR A 14 17.21 -3.76 1.39
CA THR A 14 16.92 -4.25 2.74
C THR A 14 15.88 -5.37 2.73
N SER A 15 15.82 -6.17 3.79
CA SER A 15 14.83 -7.23 3.92
C SER A 15 13.52 -6.72 4.51
N CYS A 16 12.40 -7.25 4.03
CA CYS A 16 11.05 -6.95 4.50
C CYS A 16 10.24 -8.25 4.48
N GLY A 17 10.11 -8.87 5.65
CA GLY A 17 9.57 -10.24 5.75
C GLY A 17 10.50 -11.21 5.01
N ASN A 18 9.94 -12.03 4.14
CA ASN A 18 10.70 -12.94 3.27
C ASN A 18 11.14 -12.32 1.92
N CYS A 19 10.93 -11.01 1.72
CA CYS A 19 11.22 -10.33 0.46
C CYS A 19 12.39 -9.37 0.60
N ILE A 20 13.20 -9.23 -0.46
CA ILE A 20 14.24 -8.20 -0.57
C ILE A 20 13.63 -6.96 -1.25
N PHE A 21 13.79 -5.78 -0.66
CA PHE A 21 13.31 -4.50 -1.17
C PHE A 21 14.50 -3.66 -1.62
N THR A 22 14.42 -3.08 -2.83
CA THR A 22 15.36 -2.07 -3.32
C THR A 22 14.60 -0.75 -3.40
N LEU A 23 14.97 0.20 -2.54
CA LEU A 23 14.22 1.43 -2.30
C LEU A 23 15.09 2.65 -2.51
N PRO A 24 14.53 3.79 -2.98
CA PRO A 24 15.22 5.07 -2.93
C PRO A 24 15.58 5.42 -1.48
N THR A 25 16.73 6.06 -1.25
CA THR A 25 17.18 6.53 0.08
C THR A 25 16.19 7.49 0.75
N ARG A 26 15.22 8.03 0.00
CA ARG A 26 14.06 8.78 0.49
C ARG A 26 13.18 7.99 1.47
N TYR A 27 13.00 6.69 1.29
CA TYR A 27 12.15 5.89 2.16
C TYR A 27 13.02 5.13 3.13
N GLN A 28 12.96 5.44 4.43
CA GLN A 28 13.86 4.86 5.44
C GLN A 28 13.09 4.09 6.51
N ASN A 29 13.81 3.34 7.36
CA ASN A 29 13.26 2.61 8.49
C ASN A 29 12.16 1.61 8.09
N LEU A 30 12.42 0.81 7.06
CA LEU A 30 11.46 -0.16 6.54
C LEU A 30 11.14 -1.23 7.59
N VAL A 31 9.86 -1.37 7.93
CA VAL A 31 9.34 -2.39 8.85
C VAL A 31 8.28 -3.21 8.14
N HIS A 32 8.41 -4.53 8.15
CA HIS A 32 7.41 -5.43 7.56
C HIS A 32 6.06 -5.33 8.29
N ILE A 33 4.97 -5.14 7.55
CA ILE A 33 3.61 -5.01 8.11
C ILE A 33 2.62 -6.07 7.59
N GLY A 34 2.92 -6.76 6.50
CA GLY A 34 2.08 -7.86 6.01
C GLY A 34 2.44 -8.36 4.63
N TYR A 35 1.73 -9.41 4.20
CA TYR A 35 1.85 -10.00 2.87
C TYR A 35 0.62 -9.67 2.04
N GLY A 36 0.85 -9.35 0.76
CA GLY A 36 -0.18 -9.27 -0.26
C GLY A 36 -0.12 -10.47 -1.21
N THR A 37 -1.11 -10.59 -2.09
CA THR A 37 -1.19 -11.67 -3.10
C THR A 37 0.07 -11.80 -3.97
N TYR A 38 0.81 -10.70 -4.14
CA TYR A 38 1.95 -10.61 -5.07
C TYR A 38 3.24 -10.13 -4.40
N GLY A 39 3.36 -10.19 -3.06
CA GLY A 39 4.59 -9.79 -2.39
C GLY A 39 4.38 -9.38 -0.94
N ALA A 40 5.29 -8.56 -0.43
CA ALA A 40 5.23 -8.02 0.92
C ALA A 40 4.87 -6.52 0.93
N VAL A 41 4.39 -6.07 2.08
CA VAL A 41 4.10 -4.67 2.38
C VAL A 41 4.96 -4.27 3.57
N GLY A 42 5.70 -3.18 3.41
CA GLY A 42 6.50 -2.57 4.47
C GLY A 42 6.03 -1.15 4.78
N ARG A 43 6.12 -0.74 6.03
CA ARG A 43 5.99 0.65 6.46
C ARG A 43 7.35 1.31 6.44
N ALA A 44 7.45 2.53 5.93
CA ALA A 44 8.68 3.32 5.92
C ALA A 44 8.37 4.78 6.27
N THR A 45 9.40 5.54 6.62
CA THR A 45 9.34 7.00 6.76
C THR A 45 9.79 7.64 5.45
N ASP A 46 8.95 8.51 4.88
CA ASP A 46 9.35 9.37 3.77
C ASP A 46 10.16 10.57 4.32
N THR A 47 11.46 10.61 4.04
CA THR A 47 12.36 11.65 4.57
C THR A 47 12.09 13.05 4.02
N LEU A 48 11.40 13.18 2.88
CA LEU A 48 11.04 14.50 2.34
C LEU A 48 9.85 15.12 3.07
N THR A 49 8.89 14.31 3.50
CA THR A 49 7.65 14.80 4.14
C THR A 49 7.61 14.56 5.64
N GLY A 50 8.51 13.72 6.16
CA GLY A 50 8.49 13.24 7.55
C GLY A 50 7.32 12.30 7.87
N LYS A 51 6.50 11.91 6.87
CA LYS A 51 5.30 11.11 7.05
C LYS A 51 5.59 9.62 6.96
N SER A 52 4.79 8.83 7.67
CA SER A 52 4.77 7.36 7.52
C SER A 52 4.04 6.99 6.23
N VAL A 53 4.58 6.03 5.48
CA VAL A 53 4.03 5.50 4.23
C VAL A 53 4.02 3.98 4.23
N ALA A 54 3.09 3.38 3.48
CA ALA A 54 3.06 1.95 3.22
C ALA A 54 3.58 1.66 1.81
N ILE A 55 4.57 0.78 1.67
CA ILE A 55 5.21 0.42 0.40
C ILE A 55 4.87 -1.04 0.09
N LYS A 56 4.09 -1.26 -0.97
CA LYS A 56 3.75 -2.58 -1.50
C LYS A 56 4.70 -2.92 -2.65
N LYS A 57 5.44 -4.02 -2.51
CA LYS A 57 6.24 -4.59 -3.61
C LYS A 57 5.38 -5.56 -4.41
N LEU A 58 5.27 -5.35 -5.72
CA LEU A 58 4.71 -6.31 -6.66
C LEU A 58 5.83 -7.16 -7.26
N LEU A 59 5.81 -8.46 -7.00
CA LEU A 59 6.74 -9.43 -7.55
C LEU A 59 6.25 -9.92 -8.91
N GLN A 60 7.12 -9.82 -9.90
CA GLN A 60 6.89 -10.32 -11.26
C GLN A 60 5.53 -9.92 -11.88
N PRO A 61 5.07 -8.65 -11.76
CA PRO A 61 3.80 -8.21 -12.32
C PRO A 61 3.69 -8.45 -13.83
N PHE A 62 4.81 -8.63 -14.54
CA PHE A 62 4.85 -8.81 -16.00
C PHE A 62 5.26 -10.22 -16.44
N GLN A 63 5.25 -11.21 -15.54
CA GLN A 63 5.67 -12.58 -15.87
C GLN A 63 4.80 -13.22 -16.97
N THR A 64 3.50 -12.94 -16.96
CA THR A 64 2.56 -13.40 -17.97
C THR A 64 1.64 -12.26 -18.38
N HIS A 65 1.06 -12.35 -19.57
CA HIS A 65 0.07 -11.37 -20.05
C HIS A 65 -1.12 -11.20 -19.09
N ILE A 66 -1.51 -12.27 -18.38
CA ILE A 66 -2.60 -12.22 -17.38
C ILE A 66 -2.20 -11.37 -16.17
N HIS A 67 -1.00 -11.60 -15.62
CA HIS A 67 -0.47 -10.81 -14.50
C HIS A 67 -0.29 -9.35 -14.91
N ALA A 68 0.29 -9.10 -16.08
CA ALA A 68 0.53 -7.75 -16.60
C ALA A 68 -0.77 -6.96 -16.73
N LYS A 69 -1.79 -7.58 -17.33
CA LYS A 69 -3.12 -6.96 -17.50
C LYS A 69 -3.81 -6.72 -16.16
N ARG A 70 -3.63 -7.60 -15.17
CA ARG A 70 -4.16 -7.42 -13.81
C ARG A 70 -3.48 -6.24 -13.11
N THR A 71 -2.15 -6.21 -13.09
CA THR A 71 -1.39 -5.11 -12.46
C THR A 71 -1.70 -3.78 -13.12
N TYR A 72 -1.78 -3.72 -14.45
CA TYR A 72 -2.13 -2.49 -15.16
C TYR A 72 -3.53 -1.98 -14.78
N ARG A 73 -4.53 -2.87 -14.70
CA ARG A 73 -5.89 -2.51 -14.27
C ARG A 73 -5.93 -2.02 -12.82
N GLU A 74 -5.23 -2.70 -11.91
CA GLU A 74 -5.12 -2.29 -10.51
C GLU A 74 -4.51 -0.89 -10.40
N LEU A 75 -3.40 -0.64 -11.09
CA LEU A 75 -2.74 0.66 -11.12
C LEU A 75 -3.65 1.76 -11.71
N LYS A 76 -4.36 1.46 -12.81
CA LYS A 76 -5.28 2.41 -13.44
C LYS A 76 -6.42 2.80 -12.49
N VAL A 77 -6.99 1.84 -11.76
CA VAL A 77 -8.02 2.09 -10.75
C VAL A 77 -7.47 2.93 -9.61
N LEU A 78 -6.29 2.59 -9.08
CA LEU A 78 -5.66 3.35 -7.99
C LEU A 78 -5.39 4.80 -8.38
N ILE A 79 -4.89 5.04 -9.59
CA ILE A 79 -4.66 6.39 -10.10
C ILE A 79 -5.98 7.15 -10.26
N HIS A 80 -7.02 6.49 -10.78
CA HIS A 80 -8.32 7.12 -11.02
C HIS A 80 -9.06 7.49 -9.71
N LEU A 81 -8.89 6.70 -8.66
CA LEU A 81 -9.53 6.91 -7.35
C LEU A 81 -8.71 7.76 -6.38
N ASN A 82 -7.58 8.32 -6.81
CA ASN A 82 -6.63 9.01 -5.93
C ASN A 82 -7.09 10.42 -5.54
N HIS A 83 -7.99 10.51 -4.56
CA HIS A 83 -8.55 11.78 -4.08
C HIS A 83 -8.44 11.87 -2.54
N PRO A 84 -8.03 13.00 -1.95
CA PRO A 84 -7.85 13.13 -0.49
C PRO A 84 -9.11 12.94 0.34
N ASP A 85 -10.27 13.35 -0.18
CA ASP A 85 -11.53 13.30 0.57
C ASP A 85 -12.35 12.02 0.35
N SER A 86 -11.80 11.01 -0.36
CA SER A 86 -12.57 9.86 -0.81
C SER A 86 -12.78 8.74 0.20
N GLN A 87 -12.10 8.76 1.36
CA GLN A 87 -12.00 7.58 2.27
C GLN A 87 -11.52 6.31 1.53
N VAL A 88 -10.66 6.49 0.52
CA VAL A 88 -9.99 5.42 -0.23
C VAL A 88 -8.49 5.64 -0.13
N VAL A 89 -7.74 4.55 -0.01
CA VAL A 89 -6.27 4.57 0.02
C VAL A 89 -5.69 5.43 -1.11
N GLN A 90 -4.76 6.30 -0.76
CA GLN A 90 -4.11 7.24 -1.66
C GLN A 90 -2.80 6.67 -2.18
N LEU A 91 -2.59 6.75 -3.49
CA LEU A 91 -1.34 6.40 -4.14
C LEU A 91 -0.45 7.66 -4.19
N TYR A 92 0.62 7.66 -3.39
CA TYR A 92 1.58 8.78 -3.32
C TYR A 92 2.68 8.69 -4.36
N ASN A 93 3.15 7.48 -4.67
CA ASN A 93 4.22 7.30 -5.64
C ASN A 93 4.23 5.90 -6.25
N VAL A 94 4.83 5.78 -7.43
CA VAL A 94 5.06 4.52 -8.13
C VAL A 94 6.48 4.53 -8.68
N PHE A 95 7.28 3.52 -8.40
CA PHE A 95 8.65 3.45 -8.89
C PHE A 95 9.15 2.03 -9.12
N THR A 96 10.25 1.93 -9.86
CA THR A 96 11.01 0.71 -10.15
C THR A 96 12.50 1.04 -10.04
N PRO A 97 13.31 0.17 -9.43
CA PRO A 97 14.77 0.32 -9.42
C PRO A 97 15.41 0.01 -10.79
N GLU A 98 14.69 -0.68 -11.68
CA GLU A 98 15.21 -1.09 -12.98
C GLU A 98 15.21 0.09 -13.98
N LYS A 99 16.35 0.35 -14.63
CA LYS A 99 16.56 1.53 -15.50
C LYS A 99 15.96 1.37 -16.90
N ASN A 100 15.77 0.12 -17.34
CA ASN A 100 15.37 -0.21 -18.71
C ASN A 100 14.09 -1.06 -18.75
N ALA A 101 13.26 -0.86 -19.77
CA ALA A 101 12.02 -1.62 -19.94
C ALA A 101 12.24 -3.14 -20.06
N ASN A 102 13.36 -3.57 -20.66
CA ASN A 102 13.72 -4.99 -20.80
C ASN A 102 14.04 -5.67 -19.46
N GLU A 103 14.39 -4.88 -18.43
CA GLU A 103 14.72 -5.36 -17.09
C GLU A 103 13.57 -5.19 -16.10
N PHE A 104 12.48 -4.53 -16.51
CA PHE A 104 11.38 -4.15 -15.64
C PHE A 104 10.65 -5.38 -15.06
N LYS A 105 11.02 -5.74 -13.83
CA LYS A 105 10.53 -6.93 -13.13
C LYS A 105 9.84 -6.62 -11.82
N THR A 106 10.03 -5.41 -11.31
CA THR A 106 9.56 -5.02 -9.99
C THR A 106 8.86 -3.67 -10.03
N LEU A 107 7.69 -3.59 -9.40
CA LEU A 107 6.97 -2.34 -9.22
C LEU A 107 6.71 -2.11 -7.73
N TYR A 108 7.02 -0.92 -7.25
CA TYR A 108 6.73 -0.47 -5.90
C TYR A 108 5.62 0.57 -5.93
N LEU A 109 4.61 0.37 -5.09
CA LEU A 109 3.50 1.30 -4.90
C LEU A 109 3.59 1.88 -3.49
N VAL A 110 3.62 3.21 -3.38
CA VAL A 110 3.70 3.94 -2.11
C VAL A 110 2.34 4.53 -1.80
N PHE A 111 1.81 4.22 -0.63
CA PHE A 111 0.50 4.64 -0.15
C PHE A 111 0.59 5.45 1.13
N ASN A 112 -0.47 6.17 1.46
CA ASN A 112 -0.67 6.68 2.82
C ASN A 112 -0.66 5.53 3.83
N ASP A 113 0.00 5.72 4.97
CA ASP A 113 -0.02 4.73 6.05
C ASP A 113 -1.33 4.83 6.84
N ALA A 114 -2.22 3.87 6.62
CA ALA A 114 -3.47 3.75 7.37
C ALA A 114 -3.30 3.24 8.81
N GLY A 115 -2.07 2.91 9.25
CA GLY A 115 -1.80 2.51 10.63
C GLY A 115 -2.09 1.04 10.95
N CYS A 116 -3.35 0.61 10.87
CA CYS A 116 -3.73 -0.79 11.10
C CYS A 116 -4.94 -1.22 10.27
N ASP A 117 -5.11 -2.52 10.05
CA ASP A 117 -6.30 -3.04 9.38
C ASP A 117 -7.44 -3.29 10.38
N LEU A 118 -8.68 -3.14 9.90
CA LEU A 118 -9.89 -3.33 10.70
C LEU A 118 -10.00 -4.73 11.30
N ASN A 119 -9.53 -5.77 10.59
CA ASN A 119 -9.51 -7.15 11.12
C ASN A 119 -8.67 -7.26 12.40
N ARG A 120 -7.51 -6.59 12.45
CA ARG A 120 -6.67 -6.55 13.65
C ARG A 120 -7.29 -5.71 14.77
N MET A 121 -7.98 -4.63 14.43
CA MET A 121 -8.65 -3.77 15.43
C MET A 121 -9.79 -4.49 16.15
N ILE A 122 -10.69 -5.14 15.41
CA ILE A 122 -11.85 -5.86 15.98
C ILE A 122 -11.42 -6.98 16.92
N LYS A 123 -10.27 -7.61 16.67
CA LYS A 123 -9.73 -8.68 17.53
C LYS A 123 -9.10 -8.18 18.83
N LYS A 124 -8.62 -6.93 18.87
CA LYS A 124 -7.93 -6.37 20.04
C LYS A 124 -8.90 -5.83 21.07
N LEU A 125 -9.97 -5.18 20.63
CA LEU A 125 -10.93 -4.52 21.50
C LEU A 125 -12.35 -4.73 20.95
N PRO A 126 -13.32 -5.11 21.80
CA PRO A 126 -14.72 -5.11 21.40
C PRO A 126 -15.12 -3.71 20.91
N PRO A 127 -15.67 -3.58 19.70
CA PRO A 127 -16.03 -2.28 19.16
C PRO A 127 -17.22 -1.71 19.93
N THR A 128 -17.12 -0.43 20.32
CA THR A 128 -18.26 0.30 20.88
C THR A 128 -19.27 0.61 19.77
N GLU A 129 -20.53 0.87 20.14
CA GLU A 129 -21.56 1.26 19.16
C GLU A 129 -21.14 2.51 18.37
N SER A 130 -20.54 3.49 19.05
CA SER A 130 -20.00 4.69 18.41
C SER A 130 -18.92 4.35 17.38
N TYR A 131 -18.00 3.44 17.71
CA TYR A 131 -16.96 3.00 16.78
C TYR A 131 -17.57 2.31 15.54
N VAL A 132 -18.54 1.40 15.75
CA VAL A 132 -19.24 0.72 14.64
C VAL A 132 -19.93 1.73 13.72
N LYS A 133 -20.61 2.74 14.29
CA LYS A 133 -21.27 3.79 13.51
C LYS A 133 -20.27 4.59 12.66
N HIS A 134 -19.17 5.06 13.25
CA HIS A 134 -18.16 5.85 12.52
C HIS A 134 -17.46 5.03 11.43
N MET A 135 -17.12 3.78 11.73
CA MET A 135 -16.51 2.87 10.76
C MET A 135 -17.45 2.58 9.59
N THR A 136 -18.71 2.23 9.88
CA THR A 136 -19.73 1.97 8.86
C THR A 136 -19.93 3.20 7.96
N TYR A 137 -20.05 4.38 8.56
CA TYR A 137 -20.17 5.63 7.80
C TYR A 137 -18.97 5.87 6.88
N SER A 138 -17.74 5.69 7.38
CA SER A 138 -16.53 5.87 6.58
C SER A 138 -16.44 4.88 5.42
N ILE A 139 -16.75 3.60 5.66
CA ILE A 139 -16.80 2.57 4.62
C ILE A 139 -17.84 2.93 3.55
N LEU A 140 -19.04 3.36 3.95
CA LEU A 140 -20.08 3.75 3.02
C LEU A 140 -19.71 4.99 2.20
N ARG A 141 -19.00 5.95 2.77
CA ARG A 141 -18.45 7.10 2.01
C ARG A 141 -17.43 6.65 0.95
N GLY A 142 -16.50 5.77 1.33
CA GLY A 142 -15.54 5.18 0.40
C GLY A 142 -16.23 4.43 -0.74
N LEU A 143 -17.21 3.58 -0.41
CA LEU A 143 -17.99 2.87 -1.42
C LEU A 143 -18.78 3.80 -2.34
N LYS A 144 -19.41 4.85 -1.80
CA LYS A 144 -20.10 5.86 -2.61
C LYS A 144 -19.14 6.49 -3.63
N PHE A 145 -17.93 6.85 -3.21
CA PHE A 145 -16.92 7.40 -4.10
C PHE A 145 -16.49 6.40 -5.17
N ILE A 146 -16.14 5.17 -4.78
CA ILE A 146 -15.75 4.09 -5.71
C ILE A 146 -16.85 3.85 -6.75
N HIS A 147 -18.11 3.76 -6.31
CA HIS A 147 -19.26 3.52 -7.18
C HIS A 147 -19.56 4.71 -8.09
N SER A 148 -19.26 5.94 -7.67
CA SER A 148 -19.41 7.13 -8.54
C SER A 148 -18.44 7.14 -9.73
N ALA A 149 -17.40 6.31 -9.69
CA ALA A 149 -16.46 6.08 -10.78
C ALA A 149 -16.77 4.78 -11.57
N ASP A 150 -17.98 4.22 -11.44
CA ASP A 150 -18.42 2.97 -12.06
C ASP A 150 -17.54 1.75 -11.75
N ILE A 151 -16.88 1.77 -10.58
CA ILE A 151 -16.03 0.68 -10.09
C ILE A 151 -16.77 -0.08 -9.00
N ILE A 152 -16.65 -1.41 -8.99
CA ILE A 152 -17.15 -2.27 -7.92
C ILE A 152 -15.93 -2.88 -7.21
N HIS A 153 -15.82 -2.73 -5.89
CA HIS A 153 -14.65 -3.23 -5.14
C HIS A 153 -14.51 -4.76 -5.21
N ARG A 154 -15.62 -5.52 -5.13
CA ARG A 154 -15.70 -7.01 -5.22
C ARG A 154 -14.96 -7.85 -4.18
N ASP A 155 -14.13 -7.26 -3.32
CA ASP A 155 -13.37 -7.95 -2.26
C ASP A 155 -13.33 -7.09 -0.99
N LEU A 156 -14.49 -6.53 -0.61
CA LEU A 156 -14.59 -5.74 0.62
C LEU A 156 -14.59 -6.70 1.81
N LYS A 157 -13.54 -6.63 2.62
CA LYS A 157 -13.36 -7.43 3.83
C LYS A 157 -12.53 -6.67 4.86
N PRO A 158 -12.58 -7.02 6.16
CA PRO A 158 -11.90 -6.25 7.21
C PRO A 158 -10.37 -6.14 7.05
N SER A 159 -9.70 -7.07 6.34
CA SER A 159 -8.25 -6.95 6.07
C SER A 159 -7.89 -5.94 4.98
N ASN A 160 -8.89 -5.49 4.19
CA ASN A 160 -8.71 -4.53 3.10
C ASN A 160 -9.15 -3.11 3.52
N ILE A 161 -9.53 -2.91 4.78
CA ILE A 161 -9.94 -1.62 5.33
C ILE A 161 -8.84 -1.16 6.28
N GLY A 162 -8.15 -0.09 5.91
CA GLY A 162 -7.22 0.60 6.78
C GLY A 162 -7.96 1.48 7.78
N THR A 163 -7.48 1.54 9.02
CA THR A 163 -8.07 2.33 10.09
C THR A 163 -7.00 3.16 10.79
N ASP A 164 -7.13 4.48 10.67
CA ASP A 164 -6.20 5.43 11.30
C ASP A 164 -6.45 5.56 12.82
N ARG A 165 -5.60 6.34 13.49
CA ARG A 165 -5.71 6.60 14.94
C ARG A 165 -6.97 7.38 15.32
N ASN A 166 -7.61 8.04 14.37
CA ASN A 166 -8.82 8.85 14.55
C ASN A 166 -10.10 8.04 14.26
N SER A 167 -9.99 6.72 14.07
CA SER A 167 -11.10 5.84 13.68
C SER A 167 -11.72 6.16 12.31
N ASN A 168 -10.96 6.77 11.40
CA ASN A 168 -11.35 6.87 10.00
C ASN A 168 -10.95 5.60 9.24
N ALA A 169 -11.81 5.19 8.30
CA ALA A 169 -11.56 4.09 7.38
C ALA A 169 -10.97 4.59 6.07
N THR A 170 -10.04 3.84 5.49
CA THR A 170 -9.49 4.07 4.14
C THR A 170 -9.25 2.78 3.36
#